data_AF-A0A2E9L8Y9-F1
#
_entry.id   AF-A0A2E9L8Y9-F1
#
_cell.length_a   1.000
_cell.length_b   1.000
_cell.length_c   1.000
_cell.angle_alpha   90.00
_cell.angle_beta   90.00
_cell.angle_gamma   90.00
#
_symmetry.space_group_name_H-M   'P 1'
#
loop_
_entity.id
_entity.type
_entity.pdbx_description
1 polymer ?
#
loop_
_entity_poly.entity_id
_entity_poly.type
_entity_poly.pdbx_seq_one_letter_code
_entity_poly.pdbx_strand_id
1 'polypeptide(L)'
;MSMGAIPRGIYSYQELRKRWMISVLILGGVGAGTAYLLTASWFVTAVCFLIGQMISFADFFRLRKATDLWIEEMLSDLHIDVDDFGSQLTPAFVMQQWELQMKKERTNPLMTRGKDERGFTPGILESDLDSNRDITQAEDRKEYHGLEDDLTVAQQVKAEADQRYAEHAQQRWEEAERHDPDLIEAGVKRLGDLVATDYFEKNHDPNALSKLMERQSSSDDN
;
A
#
# COMPACT_ATOMS: atom_id res chain seq x y z
N MET A 1 -10.47 -5.81 -2.31
CA MET A 1 -10.54 -6.59 -3.58
C MET A 1 -9.72 -7.85 -3.40
N SER A 2 -10.27 -9.04 -3.68
CA SER A 2 -9.48 -10.28 -3.72
C SER A 2 -8.62 -10.23 -5.00
N MET A 3 -7.39 -9.71 -4.90
CA MET A 3 -6.46 -9.50 -6.02
C MET A 3 -5.68 -10.78 -6.40
N GLY A 4 -6.29 -11.96 -6.27
CA GLY A 4 -5.67 -13.24 -6.64
C GLY A 4 -5.98 -13.69 -8.08
N ALA A 5 -6.82 -12.95 -8.81
CA ALA A 5 -7.23 -13.31 -10.16
C ALA A 5 -7.50 -12.06 -11.00
N ILE A 6 -7.24 -12.15 -12.31
CA ILE A 6 -7.60 -11.10 -13.27
C ILE A 6 -9.12 -10.85 -13.17
N PRO A 7 -9.56 -9.60 -12.89
CA PRO A 7 -10.98 -9.30 -12.76
C PRO A 7 -11.74 -9.67 -14.04
N ARG A 8 -12.98 -10.18 -13.88
CA ARG A 8 -13.85 -10.46 -15.02
C ARG A 8 -14.06 -9.18 -15.83
N GLY A 9 -13.70 -9.19 -17.11
CA GLY A 9 -13.82 -8.02 -17.98
C GLY A 9 -12.50 -7.53 -18.56
N ILE A 10 -11.36 -7.99 -18.04
CA ILE A 10 -10.03 -7.66 -18.55
C ILE A 10 -9.55 -8.80 -19.44
N TYR A 11 -9.08 -8.45 -20.63
CA TYR A 11 -8.68 -9.40 -21.65
C TYR A 11 -7.34 -8.99 -22.26
N SER A 12 -6.56 -9.97 -22.70
CA SER A 12 -5.41 -9.64 -23.55
C SER A 12 -5.87 -9.00 -24.87
N TYR A 13 -5.06 -8.14 -25.47
CA TYR A 13 -5.41 -7.50 -26.75
C TYR A 13 -5.69 -8.52 -27.87
N GLN A 14 -5.03 -9.68 -27.83
CA GLN A 14 -5.27 -10.77 -28.79
C GLN A 14 -6.66 -11.40 -28.60
N GLU A 15 -7.07 -11.65 -27.36
CA GLU A 15 -8.41 -12.19 -27.05
C GLU A 15 -9.49 -11.16 -27.35
N LEU A 16 -9.25 -9.90 -27.01
CA LEU A 16 -10.16 -8.80 -27.30
C LEU A 16 -10.46 -8.70 -28.81
N ARG A 17 -9.41 -8.79 -29.64
CA ARG A 17 -9.53 -8.80 -31.10
C ARG A 17 -10.31 -10.02 -31.61
N LYS A 18 -10.04 -11.21 -31.08
CA LYS A 18 -10.79 -12.44 -31.43
C LYS A 18 -12.27 -12.31 -31.08
N ARG A 19 -12.60 -11.83 -29.88
CA ARG A 19 -13.97 -11.61 -29.42
C ARG A 19 -14.70 -10.58 -30.27
N TRP A 20 -14.03 -9.50 -30.63
CA TRP A 20 -14.57 -8.51 -31.56
C TRP A 20 -14.90 -9.11 -32.92
N MET A 21 -13.98 -9.89 -33.52
CA MET A 21 -14.26 -10.57 -34.80
C MET A 21 -15.46 -11.51 -34.72
N ILE A 22 -15.59 -12.27 -33.62
CA ILE A 22 -16.74 -13.16 -33.39
C ILE A 22 -18.03 -12.33 -33.22
N SER A 23 -17.98 -11.25 -32.44
CA SER A 23 -19.11 -10.35 -32.22
C SER A 23 -19.59 -9.73 -33.53
N VAL A 24 -18.68 -9.24 -34.37
CA VAL A 24 -19.01 -8.70 -35.71
C VAL A 24 -19.68 -9.77 -36.58
N LEU A 25 -19.17 -11.01 -36.59
CA LEU A 25 -19.77 -12.10 -37.35
C LEU A 25 -21.18 -12.47 -36.86
N ILE A 26 -21.39 -12.52 -35.54
CA ILE A 26 -22.68 -12.88 -34.96
C ILE A 26 -23.69 -11.74 -35.11
N LEU A 27 -23.39 -10.55 -34.56
CA LEU A 27 -24.31 -9.41 -34.58
C LEU A 27 -24.55 -8.89 -36.00
N GLY A 28 -23.50 -8.81 -36.82
CA GLY A 28 -23.62 -8.39 -38.22
C GLY A 28 -24.29 -9.46 -39.07
N GLY A 29 -23.76 -10.70 -39.05
CA GLY A 29 -24.23 -11.77 -39.93
C GLY A 29 -25.63 -12.28 -39.60
N VAL A 30 -25.92 -12.58 -38.33
CA VAL A 30 -27.24 -13.07 -37.90
C VAL A 30 -28.28 -11.96 -37.97
N GLY A 31 -27.92 -10.72 -37.60
CA GLY A 31 -28.81 -9.57 -37.70
C GLY A 31 -29.21 -9.26 -39.15
N ALA A 32 -28.23 -9.28 -40.07
CA ALA A 32 -28.50 -9.09 -41.50
C ALA A 32 -29.34 -10.24 -42.09
N GLY A 33 -29.01 -11.50 -41.76
CA GLY A 33 -29.71 -12.67 -42.26
C GLY A 33 -31.17 -12.73 -41.81
N THR A 34 -31.45 -12.44 -40.55
CA THR A 34 -32.83 -12.40 -40.02
C THR A 34 -33.64 -11.25 -40.61
N ALA A 35 -33.04 -10.06 -40.76
CA ALA A 35 -33.69 -8.91 -41.39
C ALA A 35 -34.07 -9.19 -42.86
N TYR A 36 -33.19 -9.86 -43.61
CA TYR A 36 -33.45 -10.23 -45.00
C TYR A 36 -34.59 -11.24 -45.11
N LEU A 37 -34.59 -12.27 -44.26
CA LEU A 37 -35.63 -13.31 -44.25
C LEU A 37 -37.03 -12.75 -43.97
N LEU A 38 -37.14 -11.74 -43.10
CA LEU A 38 -38.44 -11.17 -42.70
C LEU A 38 -38.99 -10.14 -43.68
N THR A 39 -38.12 -9.33 -44.30
CA THR A 39 -38.55 -8.15 -45.06
C THR A 39 -38.28 -8.24 -46.56
N ALA A 40 -37.47 -9.21 -46.99
CA ALA A 40 -36.96 -9.35 -48.36
C ALA A 40 -36.34 -8.04 -48.94
N SER A 41 -35.89 -7.13 -48.06
CA SER A 41 -35.40 -5.80 -48.43
C SER A 41 -33.93 -5.65 -48.11
N TRP A 42 -33.13 -5.41 -49.15
CA TRP A 42 -31.69 -5.15 -49.04
C TRP A 42 -31.36 -3.90 -48.22
N PHE A 43 -32.23 -2.89 -48.23
CA PHE A 43 -32.03 -1.66 -47.46
C PHE A 43 -32.11 -1.92 -45.96
N VAL A 44 -33.13 -2.68 -45.51
CA VAL A 44 -33.32 -3.02 -44.09
C VAL A 44 -32.16 -3.89 -43.59
N THR A 45 -31.73 -4.85 -44.41
CA THR A 45 -30.55 -5.69 -44.13
C THR A 45 -29.28 -4.87 -43.92
N ALA A 46 -29.03 -3.86 -44.77
CA ALA A 46 -27.85 -3.00 -44.64
C ALA A 46 -27.88 -2.16 -43.34
N VAL A 47 -29.03 -1.63 -42.96
CA VAL A 47 -29.20 -0.87 -41.71
C VAL A 47 -28.97 -1.76 -40.49
N CYS A 48 -29.56 -2.96 -40.44
CA CYS A 48 -29.36 -3.90 -39.35
C CYS A 48 -27.90 -4.36 -39.23
N PHE A 49 -27.21 -4.56 -40.35
CA PHE A 49 -25.78 -4.87 -40.37
C PHE A 49 -24.92 -3.76 -39.76
N LEU A 50 -25.17 -2.50 -40.14
CA LEU A 50 -24.45 -1.34 -39.60
C LEU A 50 -24.70 -1.16 -38.10
N ILE A 51 -25.94 -1.34 -37.64
CA ILE A 51 -26.27 -1.28 -36.20
C ILE A 51 -25.50 -2.37 -35.44
N GLY A 52 -25.45 -3.59 -35.97
CA GLY A 52 -24.69 -4.69 -35.39
C GLY A 52 -23.19 -4.39 -35.27
N GLN A 53 -22.60 -3.77 -36.30
CA GLN A 53 -21.21 -3.33 -36.27
C GLN A 53 -20.97 -2.24 -35.23
N MET A 54 -21.85 -1.25 -35.13
CA MET A 54 -21.74 -0.17 -34.14
C MET A 54 -21.78 -0.69 -32.71
N ILE A 55 -22.66 -1.65 -32.41
CA ILE A 55 -22.75 -2.30 -31.09
C ILE A 55 -21.45 -3.05 -30.77
N SER A 56 -20.94 -3.83 -31.73
CA SER A 56 -19.69 -4.57 -31.57
C SER A 56 -18.48 -3.65 -31.34
N PHE A 57 -18.45 -2.52 -32.04
CA PHE A 57 -17.40 -1.51 -31.89
C PHE A 57 -17.48 -0.82 -30.52
N ALA A 58 -18.68 -0.44 -30.06
CA ALA A 58 -18.87 0.16 -28.75
C ALA A 58 -18.43 -0.78 -27.61
N ASP A 59 -18.75 -2.07 -27.70
CA ASP A 59 -18.33 -3.08 -26.71
C ASP A 59 -16.81 -3.26 -26.69
N PHE A 60 -16.17 -3.32 -27.86
CA PHE A 60 -14.70 -3.40 -27.98
C PHE A 60 -13.98 -2.22 -27.32
N PHE A 61 -14.45 -0.98 -27.56
CA PHE A 61 -13.85 0.21 -26.96
C PHE A 61 -14.01 0.25 -25.44
N ARG A 62 -15.17 -0.17 -24.91
CA ARG A 62 -15.40 -0.25 -23.47
C ARG A 62 -14.45 -1.22 -22.80
N LEU A 63 -14.33 -2.43 -23.35
CA LEU A 63 -13.46 -3.48 -22.81
C LEU A 63 -11.97 -3.12 -22.94
N ARG A 64 -11.59 -2.46 -24.05
CA ARG A 64 -10.23 -1.96 -24.23
C ARG A 64 -9.88 -0.92 -23.18
N LYS A 65 -10.74 0.10 -23.00
CA LYS A 65 -10.52 1.16 -22.01
C LYS A 65 -10.43 0.61 -20.58
N ALA A 66 -11.27 -0.38 -20.25
CA ALA A 66 -11.21 -1.04 -18.94
C ALA A 66 -9.90 -1.81 -18.72
N THR A 67 -9.38 -2.46 -19.77
CA THR A 67 -8.10 -3.17 -19.73
C THR A 67 -6.94 -2.19 -19.57
N ASP A 68 -6.93 -1.11 -20.36
CA ASP A 68 -5.87 -0.08 -20.30
C ASP A 68 -5.82 0.58 -18.92
N LEU A 69 -6.98 0.98 -18.38
CA LEU A 69 -7.07 1.61 -17.05
C LEU A 69 -6.63 0.67 -15.92
N TRP A 70 -6.98 -0.62 -16.02
CA TRP A 70 -6.53 -1.60 -15.03
C TRP A 70 -5.01 -1.86 -15.11
N ILE A 71 -4.45 -1.91 -16.32
CA ILE A 71 -2.99 -2.03 -16.51
C ILE A 71 -2.28 -0.81 -15.89
N GLU A 72 -2.78 0.39 -16.16
CA GLU A 72 -2.23 1.64 -15.62
C GLU A 72 -2.28 1.67 -14.08
N GLU A 73 -3.41 1.28 -13.48
CA GLU A 73 -3.57 1.19 -12.03
C GLU A 73 -2.57 0.19 -11.42
N MET A 74 -2.41 -0.99 -12.04
CA MET A 74 -1.47 -2.01 -11.57
C MET A 74 -0.01 -1.61 -11.75
N LEU A 75 0.33 -0.93 -12.83
CA LEU A 75 1.69 -0.40 -13.04
C LEU A 75 2.01 0.74 -12.08
N SER A 76 1.04 1.62 -11.80
CA SER A 76 1.18 2.66 -10.79
C SER A 76 1.38 2.08 -9.39
N ASP A 77 0.67 0.99 -9.04
CA ASP A 77 0.87 0.29 -7.78
C ASP A 77 2.27 -0.35 -7.72
N LEU A 78 2.73 -0.88 -8.85
CA LEU A 78 4.06 -1.47 -8.98
C LEU A 78 5.20 -0.43 -9.05
N HIS A 79 4.88 0.86 -9.31
CA HIS A 79 5.83 1.96 -9.50
C HIS A 79 6.94 1.67 -10.53
N ILE A 80 6.65 0.84 -11.54
CA ILE A 80 7.59 0.54 -12.63
C ILE A 80 7.21 1.36 -13.86
N ASP A 81 8.20 2.04 -14.43
CA ASP A 81 8.02 2.80 -15.66
C ASP A 81 7.66 1.87 -16.84
N VAL A 82 6.63 2.26 -17.58
CA VAL A 82 6.06 1.48 -18.71
C VAL A 82 7.10 1.20 -19.80
N ASP A 83 8.12 2.06 -19.90
CA ASP A 83 9.18 1.98 -20.90
C ASP A 83 10.10 0.76 -20.71
N ASP A 84 10.19 0.21 -19.49
CA ASP A 84 11.07 -0.92 -19.17
C ASP A 84 10.54 -2.26 -19.72
N PHE A 85 9.23 -2.35 -20.00
CA PHE A 85 8.57 -3.60 -20.43
C PHE A 85 8.28 -3.69 -21.93
N GLY A 86 8.53 -2.62 -22.69
CA GLY A 86 8.39 -2.59 -24.14
C GLY A 86 7.04 -3.13 -24.67
N SER A 87 7.07 -3.86 -25.80
CA SER A 87 5.87 -4.33 -26.51
C SER A 87 5.21 -5.59 -25.93
N GLN A 88 5.63 -6.09 -24.76
CA GLN A 88 5.17 -7.35 -24.18
C GLN A 88 4.19 -7.18 -23.01
N LEU A 89 3.63 -5.98 -22.86
CA LEU A 89 2.69 -5.65 -21.80
C LEU A 89 1.37 -6.42 -21.97
N THR A 90 1.30 -7.61 -21.36
CA THR A 90 0.08 -8.41 -21.29
C THR A 90 -0.47 -8.38 -19.86
N PRO A 91 -1.80 -8.36 -19.66
CA PRO A 91 -2.38 -8.35 -18.32
C PRO A 91 -1.89 -9.49 -17.41
N ALA A 92 -1.63 -10.67 -18.00
CA ALA A 92 -1.10 -11.82 -17.27
C ALA A 92 0.34 -11.61 -16.79
N PHE A 93 1.19 -10.98 -17.60
CA PHE A 93 2.55 -10.66 -17.23
C PHE A 93 2.60 -9.62 -16.10
N VAL A 94 1.77 -8.58 -16.17
CA VAL A 94 1.66 -7.56 -15.11
C VAL A 94 1.24 -8.21 -13.79
N MET A 95 0.26 -9.12 -13.81
CA MET A 95 -0.12 -9.89 -12.62
C MET A 95 1.04 -10.69 -12.05
N GLN A 96 1.80 -11.39 -12.91
CA GLN A 96 2.92 -12.22 -12.48
C GLN A 96 4.02 -11.37 -11.80
N GLN A 97 4.34 -10.22 -12.37
CA GLN A 97 5.32 -9.29 -11.79
C GLN A 97 4.84 -8.73 -10.45
N TRP A 98 3.58 -8.30 -10.38
CA TRP A 98 2.96 -7.84 -9.14
C TRP A 98 2.99 -8.91 -8.05
N GLU A 99 2.66 -10.16 -8.40
CA GLU A 99 2.65 -11.28 -7.45
C GLU A 99 4.06 -11.61 -6.94
N LEU A 100 5.09 -11.52 -7.79
CA LEU A 100 6.49 -11.68 -7.38
C LEU A 100 6.93 -10.59 -6.40
N GLN A 101 6.56 -9.33 -6.67
CA GLN A 101 6.92 -8.19 -5.82
C GLN A 101 6.21 -8.25 -4.47
N MET A 102 4.89 -8.46 -4.48
CA MET A 102 4.09 -8.63 -3.26
C MET A 102 4.53 -9.85 -2.45
N LYS A 103 4.96 -10.93 -3.11
CA LYS A 103 5.53 -12.08 -2.43
C LYS A 103 6.84 -11.69 -1.75
N LYS A 104 7.78 -11.02 -2.44
CA LYS A 104 9.06 -10.56 -1.86
C LYS A 104 8.83 -9.73 -0.59
N GLU A 105 7.93 -8.75 -0.63
CA GLU A 105 7.60 -7.91 0.53
C GLU A 105 6.96 -8.68 1.69
N ARG A 106 6.13 -9.70 1.39
CA ARG A 106 5.43 -10.51 2.40
C ARG A 106 6.23 -11.70 2.91
N THR A 107 7.30 -12.12 2.25
CA THR A 107 8.04 -13.33 2.66
C THR A 107 9.08 -13.08 3.74
N ASN A 108 9.53 -11.85 3.98
CA ASN A 108 10.48 -11.61 5.06
C ASN A 108 9.74 -11.56 6.42
N PRO A 109 9.91 -12.59 7.29
CA PRO A 109 9.20 -12.65 8.56
C PRO A 109 9.58 -11.51 9.52
N LEU A 110 10.76 -10.91 9.36
CA LEU A 110 11.21 -9.78 10.17
C LEU A 110 10.51 -8.46 9.77
N MET A 111 10.02 -8.35 8.53
CA MET A 111 9.31 -7.15 8.04
C MET A 111 7.83 -7.14 8.44
N THR A 112 7.21 -8.29 8.71
CA THR A 112 5.80 -8.42 9.06
C THR A 112 5.60 -8.84 10.52
N ARG A 113 6.16 -8.08 11.46
CA ARG A 113 6.09 -8.39 12.91
C ARG A 113 4.65 -8.48 13.46
N GLY A 114 3.68 -7.82 12.82
CA GLY A 114 2.28 -7.81 13.26
C GLY A 114 1.46 -9.07 12.90
N LYS A 115 2.02 -10.00 12.11
CA LYS A 115 1.34 -11.24 11.68
C LYS A 115 2.09 -12.52 12.06
N ASP A 116 3.12 -12.41 12.90
CA ASP A 116 3.79 -13.60 13.40
C ASP A 116 2.83 -14.41 14.27
N GLU A 117 2.45 -15.61 13.81
CA GLU A 117 1.65 -16.57 14.56
C GLU A 117 2.34 -17.02 15.86
N ARG A 118 3.67 -16.84 15.97
CA ARG A 118 4.46 -17.35 17.09
C ARG A 118 4.50 -16.45 18.32
N GLY A 119 3.97 -15.22 18.25
CA GLY A 119 3.95 -14.29 19.39
C GLY A 119 5.32 -14.12 20.06
N PHE A 120 5.34 -13.65 21.30
CA PHE A 120 6.56 -13.69 22.12
C PHE A 120 6.91 -15.15 22.38
N THR A 121 7.94 -15.69 21.73
CA THR A 121 8.52 -16.97 22.12
C THR A 121 9.31 -16.75 23.42
N PRO A 122 8.87 -17.28 24.58
CA PRO A 122 9.76 -17.36 25.73
C PRO A 122 10.90 -18.27 25.28
N GLY A 123 12.10 -17.69 25.20
CA GLY A 123 13.21 -18.22 24.41
C GLY A 123 13.37 -19.72 24.50
N ILE A 124 13.49 -20.36 23.34
CA ILE A 124 14.32 -21.55 23.28
C ILE A 124 15.72 -21.05 23.61
N LEU A 125 16.21 -21.33 24.81
CA LEU A 125 17.64 -21.30 25.09
C LEU A 125 18.24 -22.40 24.19
N GLU A 126 18.51 -22.07 22.93
CA GLU A 126 19.56 -22.77 22.23
C GLU A 126 20.80 -22.61 23.12
N SER A 127 21.39 -23.73 23.51
CA SER A 127 22.64 -23.74 24.27
C SER A 127 23.65 -22.86 23.53
N ASP A 128 23.92 -21.66 24.04
CA ASP A 128 24.66 -20.59 23.37
C ASP A 128 26.11 -20.93 23.01
N LEU A 129 26.61 -22.13 23.33
CA LEU A 129 28.02 -22.50 23.20
C LEU A 129 28.21 -23.97 22.79
N ASP A 130 27.69 -24.39 21.64
CA ASP A 130 28.18 -25.61 20.98
C ASP A 130 29.46 -25.27 20.20
N SER A 131 30.61 -25.65 20.74
CA SER A 131 31.93 -25.43 20.15
C SER A 131 32.15 -26.13 18.81
N ASN A 132 31.25 -27.04 18.41
CA ASN A 132 31.29 -27.74 17.13
C ASN A 132 30.36 -27.13 16.08
N ARG A 133 29.64 -26.03 16.39
CA ARG A 133 28.77 -25.37 15.41
C ARG A 133 29.59 -24.47 14.50
N ASP A 134 29.46 -24.67 13.18
CA ASP A 134 30.04 -23.76 12.21
C ASP A 134 29.47 -22.35 12.41
N ILE A 135 30.37 -21.35 12.44
CA ILE A 135 30.01 -19.94 12.55
C ILE A 135 29.26 -19.57 11.28
N THR A 136 27.95 -19.34 11.41
CA THR A 136 27.15 -18.77 10.32
C THR A 136 27.27 -17.25 10.42
N GLN A 137 27.79 -16.60 9.37
CA GLN A 137 27.79 -15.14 9.32
C GLN A 137 26.33 -14.65 9.27
N ALA A 138 26.06 -13.51 9.90
CA ALA A 138 24.71 -12.95 9.96
C ALA A 138 24.19 -12.61 8.55
N GLU A 139 25.09 -12.19 7.65
CA GLU A 139 24.84 -11.85 6.25
C GLU A 139 24.31 -13.05 5.43
N ASP A 140 24.73 -14.27 5.76
CA ASP A 140 24.33 -15.49 5.03
C ASP A 140 22.91 -15.98 5.39
N ARG A 141 22.29 -15.38 6.42
CA ARG A 141 20.95 -15.76 6.86
C ARG A 141 19.91 -15.10 5.96
N LYS A 142 19.06 -15.93 5.36
CA LYS A 142 17.94 -15.52 4.48
C LYS A 142 16.97 -14.52 5.12
N GLU A 143 16.89 -14.50 6.45
CA GLU A 143 16.06 -13.59 7.24
C GLU A 143 16.51 -12.12 7.10
N TYR A 144 17.82 -11.88 6.98
CA TYR A 144 18.39 -10.53 6.84
C TYR A 144 18.49 -10.06 5.39
N HIS A 145 18.21 -10.93 4.42
CA HIS A 145 18.25 -10.57 3.02
C HIS A 145 17.17 -9.54 2.68
N GLY A 146 17.58 -8.42 2.07
CA GLY A 146 16.70 -7.31 1.69
C GLY A 146 16.40 -6.29 2.78
N LEU A 147 17.00 -6.42 3.98
CA LEU A 147 16.94 -5.39 5.03
C LEU A 147 18.00 -4.29 4.85
N GLU A 148 19.11 -4.61 4.19
CA GLU A 148 20.19 -3.66 3.87
C GLU A 148 20.08 -3.08 2.45
N ASP A 149 19.11 -3.59 1.66
CA ASP A 149 18.79 -3.03 0.34
C ASP A 149 18.12 -1.65 0.50
N ASP A 150 18.01 -0.93 -0.61
CA ASP A 150 17.28 0.34 -0.64
C ASP A 150 15.85 0.18 -0.10
N LEU A 151 15.40 1.17 0.70
CA LEU A 151 14.07 1.21 1.27
C LEU A 151 13.02 1.02 0.17
N THR A 152 12.06 0.11 0.41
CA THR A 152 10.92 -0.02 -0.49
C THR A 152 10.10 1.26 -0.50
N VAL A 153 9.37 1.54 -1.57
CA VAL A 153 8.59 2.79 -1.70
C VAL A 153 7.64 3.00 -0.51
N ALA A 154 6.99 1.93 -0.03
CA ALA A 154 6.14 1.99 1.16
C ALA A 154 6.92 2.40 2.42
N GLN A 155 8.15 1.91 2.57
CA GLN A 155 9.04 2.28 3.67
C GLN A 155 9.55 3.71 3.52
N GLN A 156 9.82 4.19 2.31
CA GLN A 156 10.22 5.58 2.05
C GLN A 156 9.11 6.55 2.43
N VAL A 157 7.86 6.29 2.04
CA VAL A 157 6.69 7.12 2.42
C VAL A 157 6.52 7.16 3.93
N LYS A 158 6.70 6.00 4.60
CA LYS A 158 6.67 5.94 6.06
C LYS A 158 7.81 6.76 6.68
N ALA A 159 9.04 6.61 6.19
CA ALA A 159 10.19 7.34 6.68
C ALA A 159 10.01 8.86 6.53
N GLU A 160 9.45 9.31 5.40
CA GLU A 160 9.10 10.71 5.18
C GLU A 160 8.03 11.20 6.17
N ALA A 161 6.98 10.40 6.40
CA ALA A 161 5.93 10.73 7.36
C ALA A 161 6.48 10.81 8.79
N ASP A 162 7.34 9.87 9.19
CA ASP A 162 8.01 9.84 10.49
C ASP A 162 8.90 11.07 10.66
N GLN A 163 9.62 11.48 9.62
CA GLN A 163 10.43 12.70 9.63
C GLN A 163 9.57 13.97 9.84
N ARG A 164 8.49 14.13 9.08
CA ARG A 164 7.57 15.27 9.26
C ARG A 164 6.95 15.28 10.65
N TYR A 165 6.57 14.11 11.17
CA TYR A 165 6.03 13.99 12.52
C TYR A 165 7.07 14.38 13.58
N ALA A 166 8.33 13.98 13.40
CA ALA A 166 9.43 14.35 14.27
C ALA A 166 9.66 15.87 14.27
N GLU A 167 9.64 16.52 13.10
CA GLU A 167 9.75 17.98 12.98
C GLU A 167 8.61 18.71 13.71
N HIS A 168 7.37 18.27 13.51
CA HIS A 168 6.22 18.85 14.22
C HIS A 168 6.24 18.54 15.72
N ALA A 169 6.74 17.37 16.14
CA ALA A 169 6.90 17.04 17.55
C ALA A 169 7.96 17.94 18.19
N GLN A 170 9.08 18.18 17.50
CA GLN A 170 10.14 19.07 17.95
C GLN A 170 9.64 20.51 18.08
N GLN A 171 8.88 21.02 17.10
CA GLN A 171 8.27 22.35 17.17
C GLN A 171 7.33 22.49 18.36
N ARG A 172 6.44 21.51 18.57
CA ARG A 172 5.52 21.49 19.72
C ARG A 172 6.27 21.42 21.04
N TRP A 173 7.37 20.67 21.10
CA TRP A 173 8.23 20.59 22.27
C TRP A 173 8.85 21.95 22.61
N GLU A 174 9.47 22.60 21.62
CA GLU A 174 10.09 23.92 21.80
C GLU A 174 9.06 25.01 22.15
N GLU A 175 7.85 24.94 21.59
CA GLU A 175 6.75 25.81 21.97
C GLU A 175 6.32 25.58 23.42
N ALA A 176 6.19 24.33 23.85
CA ALA A 176 5.86 24.01 25.23
C ALA A 176 6.94 24.53 26.20
N GLU A 177 8.22 24.31 25.90
CA GLU A 177 9.32 24.82 26.73
C GLU A 177 9.35 26.34 26.82
N ARG A 178 9.08 27.06 25.72
CA ARG A 178 9.05 28.54 25.73
C ARG A 178 7.94 29.13 26.60
N HIS A 179 6.83 28.41 26.75
CA HIS A 179 5.66 28.87 27.51
C HIS A 179 5.57 28.24 28.90
N ASP A 180 6.56 27.45 29.30
CA ASP A 180 6.60 26.82 30.62
C ASP A 180 6.91 27.87 31.70
N PRO A 181 6.00 28.11 32.67
CA PRO A 181 6.22 29.06 33.75
C PRO A 181 7.44 28.70 34.61
N ASP A 182 7.72 27.40 34.80
CA ASP A 182 8.84 26.95 35.64
C ASP A 182 10.19 27.31 35.01
N LEU A 183 10.29 27.19 33.69
CA LEU A 183 11.48 27.60 32.94
C LEU A 183 11.70 29.11 32.98
N ILE A 184 10.62 29.89 32.88
CA ILE A 184 10.68 31.36 32.96
C ILE A 184 11.11 31.81 34.36
N GLU A 185 10.59 31.19 35.43
CA GLU A 185 10.94 31.50 36.82
C GLU A 185 12.41 31.16 37.12
N ALA A 186 12.88 30.01 36.66
CA ALA A 186 14.28 29.60 36.80
C ALA A 186 15.24 30.41 35.91
N GLY A 187 14.72 31.12 34.90
CA GLY A 187 15.52 31.86 33.92
C GLY A 187 16.24 30.96 32.91
N VAL A 188 15.73 29.75 32.69
CA VAL A 188 16.35 28.68 31.89
C VAL A 188 15.53 28.44 30.61
N LYS A 189 16.18 28.08 29.51
CA LYS A 189 15.52 27.93 28.19
C LYS A 189 15.07 26.52 27.84
N ARG A 190 15.65 25.49 28.47
CA ARG A 190 15.41 24.08 28.16
C ARG A 190 15.09 23.31 29.44
N LEU A 191 14.21 22.32 29.36
CA LEU A 191 13.85 21.47 30.50
C LEU A 191 15.07 20.72 31.07
N GLY A 192 15.97 20.26 30.20
CA GLY A 192 17.18 19.55 30.65
C GLY A 192 18.09 20.41 31.54
N ASP A 193 18.16 21.71 31.26
CA ASP A 193 18.94 22.65 32.06
C ASP A 193 18.25 22.96 33.39
N LEU A 194 16.91 22.95 33.44
CA LEU A 194 16.13 23.13 34.67
C LEU A 194 16.42 22.01 35.69
N VAL A 195 16.50 20.77 35.22
CA VAL A 195 16.86 19.61 36.05
C VAL A 195 18.26 19.73 36.65
N ALA A 196 19.18 20.40 35.96
CA ALA A 196 20.53 20.66 36.46
C ALA A 196 20.59 21.79 37.51
N THR A 197 19.51 22.54 37.69
CA THR A 197 19.39 23.56 38.74
C THR A 197 18.71 23.02 40.00
N ASP A 198 18.90 23.71 41.12
CA ASP A 198 18.20 23.40 42.39
C ASP A 198 16.72 23.84 42.40
N TYR A 199 16.10 24.10 41.24
CA TYR A 199 14.73 24.62 41.16
C TYR A 199 13.72 23.67 41.84
N PHE A 200 13.81 22.38 41.54
CA PHE A 200 12.93 21.37 42.12
C PHE A 200 13.10 21.24 43.63
N GLU A 201 14.32 21.33 44.16
CA GLU A 201 14.56 21.26 45.61
C GLU A 201 13.99 22.46 46.37
N LYS A 202 13.92 23.64 45.72
CA LYS A 202 13.44 24.89 46.33
C LYS A 202 11.93 25.07 46.21
N ASN A 203 11.34 24.67 45.08
CA ASN A 203 9.90 24.79 44.80
C ASN A 203 9.11 23.49 45.04
N HIS A 204 9.69 22.51 45.75
CA HIS A 204 9.01 21.27 46.11
C HIS A 204 7.87 21.49 47.14
N ASP A 205 6.62 21.25 46.72
CA ASP A 205 5.47 21.16 47.64
C ASP A 205 5.33 19.70 48.14
N PRO A 206 5.57 19.41 49.42
CA PRO A 206 5.45 18.05 49.96
C PRO A 206 4.01 17.49 49.94
N ASN A 207 3.01 18.34 49.75
CA ASN A 207 1.60 17.95 49.59
C ASN A 207 1.13 17.98 48.12
N ALA A 208 2.03 18.05 47.15
CA ALA A 208 1.67 18.09 45.73
C ALA A 208 0.87 16.84 45.30
N LEU A 209 1.31 15.65 45.75
CA LEU A 209 0.68 14.39 45.38
C LEU A 209 -0.75 14.27 45.93
N SER A 210 -0.98 14.66 47.18
CA SER A 210 -2.31 14.62 47.79
C SER A 210 -3.28 15.59 47.12
N LYS A 211 -2.83 16.80 46.76
CA LYS A 211 -3.61 17.77 45.99
C LYS A 211 -3.99 17.25 44.60
N LEU A 212 -3.08 16.53 43.94
CA LEU A 212 -3.32 15.95 42.61
C LEU A 212 -4.37 14.84 42.66
N MET A 213 -4.27 13.97 43.67
CA MET A 213 -5.24 12.89 43.92
C MET A 213 -6.63 13.42 44.25
N GLU A 214 -6.73 14.45 45.09
CA GLU A 214 -8.02 15.08 45.45
C GLU A 214 -8.66 15.79 44.23
N ARG A 215 -7.84 16.38 43.36
CA ARG A 215 -8.32 17.04 42.12
C ARG A 215 -8.86 16.02 41.11
N GLN A 216 -8.20 14.86 40.94
CA GLN A 216 -8.71 13.79 40.08
C GLN A 216 -10.00 13.17 40.61
N SER A 217 -10.12 12.91 41.92
CA SER A 217 -11.37 12.40 42.47
C SER A 217 -12.55 13.36 42.27
N SER A 218 -12.29 14.67 42.28
CA SER A 218 -13.34 15.68 42.04
C SER A 218 -13.73 15.84 40.57
N SER A 219 -12.89 15.42 39.60
CA SER A 219 -13.21 15.52 38.17
C SER A 219 -13.96 14.31 37.62
N ASP A 220 -13.86 13.15 38.30
CA ASP A 220 -14.55 11.91 37.90
C ASP A 220 -16.00 11.84 38.42
N ASP A 221 -16.40 12.75 39.32
CA ASP A 221 -17.76 12.86 39.90
C ASP A 221 -18.69 13.82 39.10
N ASN A 222 -18.32 14.21 37.87
CA ASN A 222 -19.07 15.13 36.99
C ASN A 222 -19.17 14.57 35.55
#